data_AF-A0A932H926-F1
#
_entry.id   AF-A0A932H926-F1
#
_cell.length_a   1.000
_cell.length_b   1.000
_cell.length_c   1.000
_cell.angle_alpha   90.00
_cell.angle_beta   90.00
_cell.angle_gamma   90.00
#
_symmetry.space_group_name_H-M   'P 1'
#
loop_
_entity.id
_entity.type
_entity.pdbx_description
1 polymer ?
#
loop_
_entity_poly.entity_id
_entity_poly.type
_entity_poly.pdbx_seq_one_letter_code
_entity_poly.pdbx_strand_id
1 'polypeptide(L)' 'GGGGYGDPFSRDPERVRQDVIEEYVSPEAAAREYGVVVRFTGKDDEMVRLPEQWVIDKAATAALRQARR' A
#
# COMPACT_ATOMS: atom_id res chain seq x y z
N GLY A 1 0.47 5.05 -19.46
CA GLY A 1 -0.39 4.26 -18.56
C GLY A 1 -0.10 2.80 -18.78
N GLY A 2 0.73 2.19 -17.92
CA GLY A 2 1.07 0.77 -18.02
C GLY A 2 -0.07 -0.08 -17.48
N GLY A 3 -0.71 -0.84 -18.36
CA GLY A 3 -1.82 -1.73 -18.03
C GLY A 3 -1.44 -2.82 -17.04
N GLY A 4 -2.41 -3.27 -16.26
CA GLY A 4 -2.34 -4.48 -15.47
C GLY A 4 -3.50 -5.38 -15.84
N TYR A 5 -3.34 -6.24 -16.84
CA TYR A 5 -4.20 -7.40 -17.03
C TYR A 5 -3.85 -8.39 -15.89
N GLY A 6 -4.76 -8.58 -14.93
CA GLY A 6 -4.55 -9.51 -13.81
C GLY A 6 -5.32 -9.12 -12.55
N ASP A 7 -5.31 -10.00 -11.55
CA ASP A 7 -5.94 -9.75 -10.26
C ASP A 7 -5.21 -8.62 -9.49
N PRO A 8 -5.88 -7.54 -9.06
CA PRO A 8 -5.28 -6.46 -8.30
C PRO A 8 -4.55 -6.90 -7.01
N PHE A 9 -4.97 -7.99 -6.37
CA PHE A 9 -4.35 -8.59 -5.18
C PHE A 9 -3.05 -9.31 -5.49
N SER A 10 -2.72 -9.52 -6.76
CA SER A 10 -1.45 -10.09 -7.19
C SER A 10 -0.36 -9.03 -7.42
N ARG A 11 -0.70 -7.72 -7.36
CA ARG A 11 0.28 -6.65 -7.52
C ARG A 11 1.34 -6.69 -6.40
N ASP A 12 2.58 -6.36 -6.75
CA ASP A 12 3.68 -6.28 -5.79
C ASP A 12 3.36 -5.23 -4.69
N PRO A 13 3.38 -5.62 -3.41
CA PRO A 13 3.15 -4.69 -2.29
C PRO A 13 4.07 -3.47 -2.28
N GLU A 14 5.35 -3.61 -2.67
CA GLU A 14 6.30 -2.49 -2.72
C GLU A 14 5.93 -1.50 -3.82
N ARG A 15 5.40 -1.98 -4.96
CA ARG A 15 4.88 -1.11 -6.01
C ARG A 15 3.67 -0.31 -5.51
N VAL A 16 2.77 -0.95 -4.77
CA VAL A 16 1.60 -0.27 -4.19
C VAL A 16 2.02 0.74 -3.12
N ARG A 17 3.02 0.42 -2.29
CA ARG A 17 3.62 1.37 -1.35
C ARG A 17 4.21 2.59 -2.06
N GLN A 18 4.92 2.39 -3.17
CA GLN A 18 5.44 3.50 -3.98
C GLN A 18 4.29 4.36 -4.53
N ASP A 19 3.22 3.73 -5.03
CA ASP A 19 2.02 4.44 -5.50
C ASP A 19 1.36 5.27 -4.37
N VAL A 20 1.47 4.82 -3.10
CA VAL A 20 1.02 5.57 -1.91
C VAL A 20 1.94 6.73 -1.57
N ILE A 21 3.26 6.53 -1.65
CA ILE A 21 4.27 7.57 -1.41
C ILE A 21 4.15 8.69 -2.46
N GLU A 22 3.85 8.33 -3.71
CA GLU A 22 3.66 9.26 -4.83
C GLU A 22 2.25 9.88 -4.88
N GLU A 23 1.41 9.60 -3.87
CA GLU A 23 0.02 10.09 -3.74
C GLU A 23 -0.92 9.67 -4.90
N TYR A 24 -0.54 8.69 -5.71
CA TYR A 24 -1.41 8.10 -6.73
C TYR A 24 -2.52 7.25 -6.14
N VAL A 25 -2.27 6.65 -4.97
CA VAL A 25 -3.19 5.76 -4.26
C VAL A 25 -3.22 6.15 -2.78
N SER A 26 -4.40 6.23 -2.17
CA SER A 26 -4.47 6.44 -0.72
C SER A 26 -4.17 5.14 0.05
N PRO A 27 -3.69 5.20 1.31
CA PRO A 27 -3.47 4.01 2.13
C PRO A 27 -4.72 3.11 2.27
N GLU A 28 -5.91 3.72 2.32
CA GLU A 28 -7.19 3.01 2.38
C GLU A 28 -7.51 2.32 1.06
N ALA A 29 -7.25 2.99 -0.08
CA ALA A 29 -7.41 2.41 -1.41
C ALA A 29 -6.42 1.25 -1.63
N ALA A 30 -5.18 1.37 -1.15
CA ALA A 30 -4.17 0.31 -1.18
C ALA A 30 -4.69 -0.99 -0.51
N ALA A 31 -5.31 -0.86 0.67
CA ALA A 31 -5.87 -1.99 1.40
C ALA A 31 -7.11 -2.57 0.70
N ARG A 32 -8.01 -1.70 0.22
CA ARG A 32 -9.29 -2.12 -0.38
C ARG A 32 -9.12 -2.76 -1.76
N GLU A 33 -8.24 -2.22 -2.60
CA GLU A 33 -8.16 -2.55 -4.02
C GLU A 33 -7.02 -3.52 -4.31
N TYR A 34 -5.90 -3.42 -3.60
CA TYR A 34 -4.72 -4.27 -3.82
C TYR A 34 -4.45 -5.24 -2.68
N GLY A 35 -5.22 -5.15 -1.58
CA GLY A 35 -5.00 -5.96 -0.37
C GLY A 35 -3.70 -5.64 0.33
N VAL A 36 -3.12 -4.46 0.11
CA VAL A 36 -1.83 -4.05 0.67
C VAL A 36 -2.08 -3.01 1.76
N VAL A 37 -1.66 -3.30 2.98
CA VAL A 37 -1.77 -2.37 4.10
C VAL A 37 -0.48 -1.58 4.19
N VAL A 38 -0.54 -0.30 3.86
CA VAL A 38 0.57 0.65 4.00
C VAL A 38 0.29 1.56 5.19
N ARG A 39 1.24 1.67 6.11
CA ARG A 39 1.13 2.49 7.33
C ARG A 39 2.19 3.57 7.35
N PHE A 40 1.80 4.78 7.74
CA PHE A 40 2.74 5.84 8.06
C PHE A 40 3.25 5.64 9.49
N THR A 41 4.56 5.74 9.69
CA THR A 41 5.25 5.56 10.98
C THR A 41 5.97 6.83 11.44
N GLY A 42 5.89 7.91 10.66
CA GLY A 42 6.32 9.24 11.08
C GLY A 42 5.35 9.82 12.12
N LYS A 43 5.73 10.97 12.67
CA LYS A 43 4.90 11.69 13.63
C LYS A 43 3.93 12.61 12.88
N ASP A 44 2.74 12.80 13.43
CA ASP A 44 1.74 13.68 12.83
C ASP A 44 2.17 15.16 12.75
N ASP A 45 3.10 15.59 13.62
CA ASP A 45 3.66 16.95 13.65
C ASP A 45 4.77 17.19 12.62
N GLU A 46 5.21 16.15 11.90
CA GLU A 46 6.24 16.31 10.88
C GLU A 46 5.69 17.02 9.64
N MET A 47 6.33 18.15 9.27
CA MET A 47 5.97 18.92 8.08
C MET A 47 6.19 18.16 6.76
N VAL A 48 7.00 17.10 6.79
CA VAL A 48 7.39 16.32 5.60
C VAL A 48 7.21 14.84 5.92
N ARG A 49 6.42 14.14 5.09
CA ARG A 49 6.30 12.68 5.15
C ARG A 49 7.40 12.05 4.30
N LEU A 50 8.34 11.38 4.94
CA LEU A 50 9.44 10.73 4.23
C LEU A 50 9.01 9.38 3.64
N PRO A 51 9.50 9.00 2.45
CA PRO A 51 9.23 7.68 1.85
C PRO A 51 9.55 6.50 2.77
N GLU A 52 10.57 6.66 3.61
CA GLU A 52 11.08 5.67 4.57
C GLU A 52 10.08 5.41 5.72
N GLN A 53 9.24 6.40 6.03
CA GLN A 53 8.24 6.33 7.09
C GLN A 53 6.97 5.59 6.66
N TRP A 54 6.79 5.35 5.37
CA TRP A 54 5.72 4.49 4.86
C TRP A 54 6.19 3.05 4.84
N VAL A 55 5.55 2.18 5.61
CA VAL A 55 5.92 0.77 5.73
C VAL A 55 4.74 -0.13 5.35
N ILE A 56 5.04 -1.26 4.71
CA ILE A 56 4.02 -2.28 4.43
C ILE A 56 3.86 -3.16 5.65
N ASP A 57 2.63 -3.27 6.13
CA ASP A 57 2.26 -4.28 7.11
C ASP A 57 2.11 -5.63 6.42
N LYS A 58 3.17 -6.42 6.45
CA LYS A 58 3.20 -7.74 5.81
C LYS A 58 2.16 -8.70 6.40
N ALA A 59 1.91 -8.62 7.72
CA ALA A 59 0.94 -9.48 8.39
C ALA A 59 -0.49 -9.13 7.99
N ALA A 60 -0.85 -7.84 8.03
CA ALA A 60 -2.18 -7.38 7.64
C ALA A 60 -2.42 -7.55 6.13
N THR A 61 -1.40 -7.31 5.29
CA THR A 61 -1.44 -7.58 3.85
C THR A 61 -1.69 -9.06 3.56
N ALA A 62 -0.97 -9.96 4.24
CA ALA A 62 -1.18 -11.40 4.10
C ALA A 62 -2.59 -11.82 4.54
N ALA A 63 -3.09 -11.28 5.66
CA ALA A 63 -4.43 -11.56 6.16
C ALA A 63 -5.52 -11.09 5.17
N LEU A 64 -5.42 -9.87 4.62
CA LEU A 64 -6.37 -9.35 3.63
C LEU A 64 -6.38 -10.20 2.35
N ARG A 65 -5.19 -10.60 1.87
CA ARG A 65 -5.06 -11.43 0.66
C ARG A 65 -5.55 -12.87 0.89
N GLN A 66 -5.36 -13.42 2.08
CA GLN A 66 -5.87 -14.76 2.43
C GLN A 66 -7.39 -14.76 2.61
N ALA A 67 -7.97 -13.72 3.21
CA ALA A 67 -9.41 -13.62 3.43
C ALA A 67 -10.23 -13.46 2.13
N ARG A 68 -9.58 -13.07 1.02
CA ARG A 68 -10.18 -12.93 -0.32
C ARG A 68 -9.84 -14.09 -1.27
N ARG A 69 -9.18 -15.15 -0.78
CA ARG A 69 -8.85 -16.33 -1.58
C ARG A 69 -10.02 -17.31 -1.69
#